data_AF-A0A6I8LIF8-F1
#
_entry.id   AF-A0A6I8LIF8-F1
#
_cell.length_a   1.000
_cell.length_b   1.000
_cell.length_c   1.000
_cell.angle_alpha   90.00
_cell.angle_beta   90.00
_cell.angle_gamma   90.00
#
_symmetry.space_group_name_H-M   'P 1'
#
loop_
_entity.id
_entity.type
_entity.pdbx_description
1 polymer ?
#
loop_
_entity_poly.entity_id
_entity_poly.type
_entity_poly.pdbx_seq_one_letter_code
_entity_poly.pdbx_strand_id
1 'polypeptide(L)'
;MKRQKIRFSARADTDEAPEQVAARVGRALGCTFARGEFQRRPAQVASVFGLKISAIGVSGAGGKNVVKLVGEVAEEGFLYAPGGSDDVEYERVDISAYVVDLLTIRTGLPWYRPTPEDYAAEREASRGLDDWLGGVGADEER
;
A
#
# COMPACT_ATOMS: atom_id res chain seq x y z
N MET A 1 6.04 -3.16 -26.43
CA MET A 1 6.10 -1.74 -26.02
C MET A 1 6.15 -1.71 -24.49
N LYS A 2 7.15 -1.06 -23.91
CA LYS A 2 7.31 -1.01 -22.45
C LYS A 2 6.44 0.12 -21.86
N ARG A 3 5.51 -0.21 -20.97
CA ARG A 3 4.62 0.77 -20.31
C ARG A 3 5.20 1.19 -18.96
N GLN A 4 5.04 2.45 -18.59
CA GLN A 4 5.49 2.96 -17.30
C GLN A 4 4.39 2.84 -16.25
N LYS A 5 4.58 1.98 -15.25
CA LYS A 5 3.68 1.82 -14.11
C LYS A 5 4.19 2.65 -12.93
N ILE A 6 3.46 3.72 -12.61
CA ILE A 6 3.72 4.50 -11.40
C ILE A 6 3.38 3.66 -10.16
N ARG A 7 4.24 3.74 -9.16
CA ARG A 7 3.99 3.17 -7.84
C ARG A 7 4.58 4.07 -6.75
N PHE A 8 4.04 3.95 -5.55
CA PHE A 8 4.72 4.45 -4.36
C PHE A 8 4.38 3.62 -3.13
N SER A 9 5.26 3.71 -2.13
CA SER A 9 5.06 3.17 -0.80
C SER A 9 5.65 4.14 0.22
N ALA A 10 4.81 4.62 1.14
CA ALA A 10 5.19 5.52 2.21
C ALA A 10 4.70 4.95 3.54
N ARG A 11 5.44 5.22 4.62
CA ARG A 11 5.10 4.78 5.97
C ARG A 11 5.11 5.96 6.93
N ALA A 12 4.27 5.91 7.93
CA ALA A 12 4.30 6.81 9.07
C ALA A 12 4.20 5.99 10.36
N ASP A 13 5.17 6.14 11.25
CA ASP A 13 5.11 5.62 12.61
C ASP A 13 4.15 6.51 13.39
N THR A 14 3.04 5.96 13.88
CA THR A 14 1.99 6.75 14.54
C THR A 14 1.07 5.89 15.39
N ASP A 15 0.57 6.47 16.48
CA ASP A 15 -0.50 5.88 17.30
C ASP A 15 -1.90 6.23 16.78
N GLU A 16 -2.00 7.05 15.71
CA GLU A 16 -3.27 7.33 15.05
C GLU A 16 -3.80 6.09 14.32
N ALA A 17 -5.11 5.88 14.40
CA ALA A 17 -5.76 4.81 13.65
C ALA A 17 -5.66 5.06 12.13
N PRO A 18 -5.64 4.01 11.28
CA PRO A 18 -5.57 4.16 9.83
C PRO A 18 -6.63 5.11 9.25
N GLU A 19 -7.83 5.16 9.82
CA GLU A 19 -8.91 6.07 9.47
C GLU A 19 -8.54 7.55 9.66
N GLN A 20 -7.88 7.87 10.78
CA GLN A 20 -7.48 9.24 11.11
C GLN A 20 -6.36 9.69 10.16
N VAL A 21 -5.38 8.82 9.91
CA VAL A 21 -4.31 9.07 8.96
C VAL A 21 -4.87 9.21 7.54
N ALA A 22 -5.78 8.34 7.13
CA ALA A 22 -6.45 8.42 5.84
C ALA A 22 -7.22 9.74 5.66
N ALA A 23 -7.89 10.24 6.71
CA ALA A 23 -8.55 11.54 6.67
C ALA A 23 -7.55 12.70 6.51
N ARG A 24 -6.38 12.64 7.16
CA ARG A 24 -5.31 13.64 6.97
C ARG A 24 -4.75 13.59 5.54
N VAL A 25 -4.43 12.40 5.05
CA VAL A 25 -3.94 12.19 3.67
C VAL A 25 -4.97 12.65 2.66
N GLY A 26 -6.25 12.33 2.86
CA GLY A 26 -7.35 12.78 2.01
C GLY A 26 -7.42 14.30 1.91
N ARG A 27 -7.36 15.02 3.04
CA ARG A 27 -7.28 16.49 3.03
C ARG A 27 -6.00 17.02 2.36
N ALA A 28 -4.87 16.35 2.55
CA ALA A 28 -3.60 16.76 1.95
C ALA A 28 -3.61 16.63 0.41
N LEU A 29 -4.25 15.58 -0.11
CA LEU A 29 -4.29 15.24 -1.53
C LEU A 29 -5.59 15.68 -2.24
N GLY A 30 -6.57 16.20 -1.51
CA GLY A 30 -7.87 16.60 -2.05
C GLY A 30 -8.75 15.42 -2.46
N CYS A 31 -8.67 14.29 -1.75
CA CYS A 31 -9.49 13.10 -1.99
C CYS A 31 -10.18 12.61 -0.70
N THR A 32 -11.16 11.74 -0.86
CA THR A 32 -11.87 11.11 0.27
C THR A 32 -11.58 9.62 0.27
N PHE A 33 -11.16 9.12 1.42
CA PHE A 33 -10.99 7.70 1.65
C PHE A 33 -12.30 7.06 2.10
N ALA A 34 -12.54 5.84 1.65
CA ALA A 34 -13.64 5.00 2.09
C ALA A 34 -13.10 3.66 2.56
N ARG A 35 -13.86 2.95 3.39
CA ARG A 35 -13.53 1.59 3.80
C ARG A 35 -13.51 0.69 2.56
N GLY A 36 -12.46 -0.09 2.43
CA GLY A 36 -12.28 -1.07 1.37
C GLY A 36 -11.26 -2.12 1.78
N GLU A 37 -10.58 -2.68 0.79
CA GLU A 37 -9.58 -3.72 1.02
C GLU A 37 -8.35 -3.53 0.14
N PHE A 38 -7.20 -3.89 0.71
CA PHE A 38 -5.95 -4.03 0.00
C PHE A 38 -5.34 -5.39 0.36
N GLN A 39 -5.10 -6.24 -0.64
CA GLN A 39 -4.55 -7.59 -0.44
C GLN A 39 -5.33 -8.41 0.62
N ARG A 40 -6.67 -8.41 0.52
CA ARG A 40 -7.59 -9.10 1.45
C ARG A 40 -7.52 -8.62 2.91
N ARG A 41 -6.94 -7.44 3.16
CA ARG A 41 -6.91 -6.80 4.47
C ARG A 41 -7.79 -5.55 4.47
N PRO A 42 -8.51 -5.28 5.59
CA PRO A 42 -9.22 -4.02 5.75
C PRO A 42 -8.28 -2.84 5.52
N ALA A 43 -8.72 -1.90 4.69
CA ALA A 43 -7.96 -0.72 4.34
C ALA A 43 -8.89 0.48 4.17
N GLN A 44 -8.30 1.67 4.23
CA GLN A 44 -8.93 2.88 3.73
C GLN A 44 -8.45 3.09 2.29
N VAL A 45 -9.36 3.20 1.32
CA VAL A 45 -9.04 3.28 -0.11
C VAL A 45 -9.58 4.57 -0.70
N ALA A 46 -8.81 5.20 -1.58
CA ALA A 46 -9.21 6.36 -2.37
C ALA A 46 -8.64 6.28 -3.79
N SER A 47 -9.13 7.14 -4.68
CA SER A 47 -8.55 7.34 -6.01
C SER A 47 -8.11 8.79 -6.18
N VAL A 48 -6.87 8.99 -6.60
CA VAL A 48 -6.30 10.33 -6.86
C VAL A 48 -5.16 10.22 -7.86
N PHE A 49 -5.05 11.19 -8.78
CA PHE A 49 -4.02 11.22 -9.84
C PHE A 49 -3.99 9.95 -10.74
N GLY A 50 -5.15 9.32 -10.98
CA GLY A 50 -5.21 8.06 -11.73
C GLY A 50 -4.67 6.83 -10.97
N LEU A 51 -4.34 7.00 -9.69
CA LEU A 51 -3.89 5.93 -8.81
C LEU A 51 -5.01 5.53 -7.85
N LYS A 52 -5.14 4.22 -7.62
CA LYS A 52 -5.83 3.67 -6.46
C LYS A 52 -4.82 3.66 -5.32
N ILE A 53 -5.15 4.38 -4.25
CA ILE A 53 -4.30 4.47 -3.07
C ILE A 53 -4.98 3.78 -1.89
N SER A 54 -4.19 3.10 -1.08
CA SER A 54 -4.66 2.35 0.09
C SER A 54 -3.83 2.71 1.31
N ALA A 55 -4.48 3.09 2.40
CA ALA A 55 -3.90 3.27 3.71
C ALA A 55 -4.26 2.08 4.61
N ILE A 56 -3.26 1.38 5.12
CA ILE A 56 -3.40 0.14 5.89
C ILE A 56 -2.55 0.25 7.16
N GLY A 57 -3.10 -0.21 8.28
CA GLY A 57 -2.30 -0.41 9.51
C GLY A 57 -1.43 -1.66 9.39
N VAL A 58 -0.14 -1.54 9.68
CA VAL A 58 0.84 -2.64 9.67
C VAL A 58 1.71 -2.59 10.92
N SER A 59 2.23 -3.75 11.32
CA SER A 59 3.24 -3.84 12.37
C SER A 59 4.60 -3.43 11.82
N GLY A 60 5.21 -2.41 12.42
CA GLY A 60 6.56 -1.95 12.12
C GLY A 60 7.63 -2.74 12.88
N ALA A 61 8.90 -2.51 12.49
CA ALA A 61 10.03 -3.05 13.20
C ALA A 61 10.03 -2.60 14.67
N GLY A 62 10.32 -3.52 15.60
CA GLY A 62 10.30 -3.24 17.04
C GLY A 62 8.89 -3.10 17.63
N GLY A 63 7.85 -3.64 16.97
CA GLY A 63 6.47 -3.64 17.48
C GLY A 63 5.74 -2.30 17.35
N LYS A 64 6.27 -1.38 16.53
CA LYS A 64 5.67 -0.06 16.30
C LYS A 64 4.35 -0.18 15.53
N ASN A 65 3.42 0.73 15.81
CA ASN A 65 2.24 0.95 14.97
C ASN A 65 2.65 1.80 13.76
N VAL A 66 2.39 1.28 12.56
CA VAL A 66 2.74 1.95 11.32
C VAL A 66 1.52 2.03 10.42
N VAL A 67 1.27 3.19 9.84
CA VAL A 67 0.35 3.30 8.71
C VAL A 67 1.15 3.30 7.42
N LYS A 68 0.83 2.33 6.56
CA LYS A 68 1.37 2.17 5.22
C LYS A 68 0.41 2.79 4.23
N LEU A 69 0.90 3.72 3.41
CA LEU A 69 0.21 4.25 2.25
C LEU A 69 0.87 3.73 0.97
N VAL A 70 0.10 3.05 0.14
CA VAL A 70 0.56 2.53 -1.16
C VAL A 70 -0.33 3.03 -2.28
N GLY A 71 0.27 3.22 -3.45
CA GLY A 71 -0.46 3.58 -4.66
C GLY A 71 -0.12 2.66 -5.82
N GLU A 72 -1.15 2.27 -6.56
CA GLU A 72 -1.05 1.54 -7.83
C GLU A 72 -1.95 2.17 -8.90
N VAL A 73 -1.62 1.96 -10.17
CA VAL A 73 -2.45 2.42 -11.29
C VAL A 73 -3.86 1.83 -11.18
N ALA A 74 -4.88 2.69 -11.22
CA ALA A 74 -6.28 2.30 -11.00
C ALA A 74 -6.93 1.65 -12.24
N GLU A 75 -6.36 1.85 -13.43
CA GLU A 75 -6.98 1.47 -14.69
C GLU A 75 -6.69 0.01 -15.05
N GLU A 76 -7.73 -0.84 -15.05
CA GLU A 76 -7.61 -2.27 -15.42
C GLU A 76 -7.12 -2.47 -16.87
N GLY A 77 -7.53 -1.60 -17.80
CA GLY A 77 -7.07 -1.62 -19.20
C GLY A 77 -5.56 -1.38 -19.35
N PHE A 78 -4.91 -0.82 -18.32
CA PHE A 78 -3.47 -0.67 -18.29
C PHE A 78 -2.74 -2.02 -18.20
N LEU A 79 -3.42 -3.07 -17.70
CA LEU A 79 -2.86 -4.41 -17.52
C LEU A 79 -2.75 -5.20 -18.84
N TYR A 80 -3.49 -4.80 -19.88
CA TYR A 80 -3.64 -5.56 -21.13
C TYR A 80 -3.04 -4.81 -22.33
N ALA A 81 -2.44 -5.54 -23.26
CA ALA A 81 -2.00 -5.02 -24.55
C ALA A 81 -3.23 -4.59 -25.39
N PRO A 82 -3.07 -3.75 -26.44
CA PRO A 82 -4.19 -3.33 -27.30
C PRO A 82 -5.00 -4.48 -27.95
N GLY A 83 -4.46 -5.71 -27.96
CA GLY A 83 -5.15 -6.92 -28.42
C GLY A 83 -5.70 -7.82 -27.29
N GLY A 84 -5.71 -7.36 -26.04
CA GLY A 84 -6.21 -8.11 -24.88
C GLY A 84 -5.25 -9.17 -24.32
N SER A 85 -4.04 -9.30 -24.86
CA SER A 85 -3.01 -10.19 -24.31
C SER A 85 -2.31 -9.58 -23.09
N ASP A 86 -1.79 -10.43 -22.22
CA ASP A 86 -1.01 -10.05 -21.03
C ASP A 86 0.47 -9.74 -21.35
N ASP A 87 0.84 -9.71 -22.64
CA ASP A 87 2.20 -9.45 -23.14
C ASP A 87 2.55 -7.95 -23.07
N VAL A 88 2.58 -7.41 -21.85
CA VAL A 88 2.95 -6.02 -21.58
C VAL A 88 4.17 -5.99 -20.67
N GLU A 89 5.28 -5.44 -21.15
CA GLU A 89 6.44 -5.17 -20.31
C GLU A 89 6.20 -3.89 -19.49
N TYR A 90 6.43 -3.96 -18.18
CA TYR A 90 6.29 -2.81 -17.29
C TYR A 90 7.64 -2.28 -16.82
N GLU A 91 7.84 -0.98 -16.97
CA GLU A 91 8.84 -0.22 -16.23
C GLU A 91 8.21 0.39 -14.99
N ARG A 92 8.77 0.13 -13.81
CA ARG A 92 8.26 0.71 -12.56
C ARG A 92 8.89 2.09 -12.35
N VAL A 93 8.03 3.10 -12.28
CA VAL A 93 8.43 4.46 -11.90
C VAL A 93 8.07 4.65 -10.43
N ASP A 94 9.10 4.73 -9.59
CA ASP A 94 8.94 4.89 -8.14
C ASP A 94 8.92 6.36 -7.76
N ILE A 95 7.78 6.84 -7.25
CA ILE A 95 7.61 8.23 -6.82
C ILE A 95 7.58 8.41 -5.30
N SER A 96 8.03 7.40 -4.54
CA SER A 96 7.87 7.36 -3.08
C SER A 96 8.51 8.55 -2.37
N ALA A 97 9.66 9.04 -2.84
CA ALA A 97 10.33 10.20 -2.24
C ALA A 97 9.44 11.46 -2.32
N TYR A 98 8.88 11.74 -3.49
CA TYR A 98 8.01 12.90 -3.70
C TYR A 98 6.73 12.84 -2.85
N VAL A 99 6.14 11.65 -2.74
CA VAL A 99 4.94 11.43 -1.92
C VAL A 99 5.25 11.62 -0.44
N VAL A 100 6.39 11.08 0.03
CA VAL A 100 6.85 11.26 1.42
C VAL A 100 7.04 12.73 1.77
N ASP A 101 7.73 13.50 0.92
CA ASP A 101 7.98 14.91 1.18
C ASP A 101 6.68 15.71 1.22
N LEU A 102 5.80 15.49 0.24
CA LEU A 102 4.49 16.13 0.18
C LEU A 102 3.65 15.84 1.42
N LEU A 103 3.53 14.56 1.80
CA LEU A 103 2.71 14.17 2.94
C LEU A 103 3.30 14.68 4.26
N THR A 104 4.61 14.63 4.43
CA THR A 104 5.27 15.21 5.62
C THR A 104 4.92 16.68 5.78
N ILE A 105 5.04 17.47 4.71
CA ILE A 105 4.72 18.91 4.71
C ILE A 105 3.24 19.15 4.99
N ARG A 106 2.34 18.36 4.38
CA ARG A 106 0.89 18.65 4.39
C ARG A 106 0.14 18.04 5.57
N THR A 107 0.60 16.93 6.12
CA THR A 107 -0.06 16.25 7.25
C THR A 107 0.62 16.49 8.59
N GLY A 108 1.88 16.95 8.58
CA GLY A 108 2.71 17.12 9.78
C GLY A 108 3.12 15.80 10.43
N LEU A 109 2.89 14.65 9.76
CA LEU A 109 3.33 13.34 10.23
C LEU A 109 4.73 13.05 9.65
N PRO A 110 5.60 12.35 10.38
CA PRO A 110 6.93 11.99 9.89
C PRO A 110 6.84 10.83 8.90
N TRP A 111 6.45 11.12 7.65
CA TRP A 111 6.43 10.11 6.60
C TRP A 111 7.85 9.74 6.18
N TYR A 112 8.05 8.48 5.80
CA TYR A 112 9.33 7.98 5.33
C TYR A 112 9.17 6.89 4.27
N ARG A 113 10.26 6.65 3.52
CA ARG A 113 10.35 5.53 2.58
C ARG A 113 10.66 4.25 3.36
N PRO A 114 9.92 3.16 3.15
CA PRO A 114 10.17 1.90 3.84
C PRO A 114 11.58 1.38 3.55
N THR A 115 12.25 0.94 4.60
CA THR A 115 13.55 0.26 4.55
C THR A 115 13.40 -1.24 4.25
N PRO A 116 14.50 -1.99 4.02
CA PRO A 116 14.43 -3.45 3.96
C PRO A 116 13.89 -4.11 5.24
N GLU A 117 14.23 -3.56 6.41
CA GLU A 117 13.79 -4.04 7.73
C GLU A 117 12.29 -3.87 7.92
N ASP A 118 11.76 -2.73 7.47
CA ASP A 118 10.34 -2.43 7.38
C ASP A 118 9.55 -3.50 6.61
N TYR A 119 10.08 -3.93 5.47
CA TYR A 119 9.48 -5.01 4.67
C TYR A 119 9.65 -6.38 5.33
N ALA A 120 10.73 -6.60 6.08
CA ALA A 120 10.92 -7.83 6.84
C ALA A 120 9.87 -7.94 7.98
N ALA A 121 9.70 -6.89 8.77
CA ALA A 121 8.71 -6.83 9.85
C ALA A 121 7.27 -7.03 9.34
N GLU A 122 6.91 -6.39 8.22
CA GLU A 122 5.60 -6.56 7.61
C GLU A 122 5.36 -8.01 7.15
N ARG A 123 6.38 -8.66 6.57
CA ARG A 123 6.29 -10.06 6.12
C ARG A 123 6.20 -11.04 7.29
N GLU A 124 6.95 -10.81 8.36
CA GLU A 124 6.89 -11.61 9.58
C GLU A 124 5.50 -11.56 10.22
N ALA A 125 4.96 -10.34 10.40
CA ALA A 125 3.59 -10.16 10.89
C ALA A 125 2.54 -10.79 9.97
N SER A 126 2.77 -10.73 8.65
CA SER A 126 1.86 -11.33 7.67
C SER A 126 1.84 -12.86 7.72
N ARG A 127 2.99 -13.50 7.92
CA ARG A 127 3.08 -14.95 8.13
C ARG A 127 2.36 -15.36 9.41
N GLY A 128 2.57 -14.64 10.51
CA GLY A 128 1.86 -14.92 11.76
C GLY A 128 0.34 -14.79 11.64
N LEU A 129 -0.14 -13.87 10.79
CA LEU A 129 -1.57 -13.71 10.47
C LEU A 129 -2.11 -14.87 9.61
N ASP A 130 -1.36 -15.29 8.58
CA ASP A 130 -1.75 -16.43 7.74
C ASP A 130 -1.76 -17.74 8.54
N ASP A 131 -0.79 -17.94 9.44
CA ASP A 131 -0.74 -19.10 10.34
C ASP A 131 -1.93 -19.10 11.33
N TRP A 132 -2.33 -17.92 11.82
CA TRP A 132 -3.45 -17.75 12.77
C TRP A 132 -4.84 -17.87 12.13
N LEU A 133 -4.99 -17.47 10.87
CA LEU A 133 -6.24 -17.58 10.10
C LEU A 133 -6.52 -18.99 9.56
N GLY A 134 -5.74 -19.98 10.01
CA GLY A 134 -5.81 -21.36 9.55
C GLY A 134 -4.92 -21.52 8.33
N GLY A 135 -3.63 -21.77 8.59
CA GLY A 135 -2.75 -22.34 7.58
C GLY A 135 -3.48 -23.49 6.89
N VAL A 136 -3.50 -23.45 5.56
CA VAL A 136 -4.07 -24.51 4.74
C VAL A 136 -3.59 -25.83 5.32
N GLY A 137 -4.53 -26.64 5.77
CA GLY A 137 -4.25 -27.94 6.37
C GLY A 137 -3.23 -28.66 5.52
N ALA A 138 -2.20 -29.18 6.18
CA ALA A 138 -1.56 -30.38 5.71
C ALA A 138 -2.62 -31.49 5.74
N ASP A 139 -3.50 -31.54 4.75
CA ASP A 139 -4.21 -32.75 4.36
C ASP A 139 -3.26 -33.46 3.39
N GLU A 140 -2.46 -34.42 3.85
CA GLU A 140 -2.79 -35.85 3.81
C GLU A 140 -3.41 -36.28 2.47
N GLU A 141 -2.60 -36.92 1.63
CA GLU A 141 -2.94 -38.11 0.83
C GLU A 141 -1.59 -38.74 0.42
N ARG A 142 -1.16 -39.83 1.06
CA ARG A 142 -1.44 -41.24 0.68
C ARG A 142 -1.09 -41.58 -0.75
#